data_AF-A0A2E7VYW9-F1
#
_entry.id   AF-A0A2E7VYW9-F1
#
_cell.length_a   1.000
_cell.length_b   1.000
_cell.length_c   1.000
_cell.angle_alpha   90.00
_cell.angle_beta   90.00
_cell.angle_gamma   90.00
#
_symmetry.space_group_name_H-M   'P 1'
#
loop_
_entity.id
_entity.type
_entity.pdbx_description
1 polymer ?
#
loop_
_entity_poly.entity_id
_entity_poly.type
_entity_poly.pdbx_seq_one_letter_code
_entity_poly.pdbx_strand_id
1 'polypeptide(L)'
;MGNRAVISFQDSSESILDTSQVGIYLHWNGGIESIEAFCQAASALGVNEPARFIQMIGNWFGGNSSVYVDVIKNLDYDNGDNGTYVISKASRKWKVVQRFYADLEYKVNGHDEHVREMTQDVVNVNVGTFVTGGGEDAISSSST
;
A
#
# COMPACT_ATOMS: atom_id res chain seq x y z
N MET A 1 16.35 13.13 -7.25
CA MET A 1 14.92 13.32 -6.95
C MET A 1 14.43 12.01 -6.38
N GLY A 2 13.77 12.05 -5.23
CA GLY A 2 13.46 10.85 -4.46
C GLY A 2 12.05 10.90 -3.86
N ASN A 3 11.28 9.84 -4.10
CA ASN A 3 10.03 9.54 -3.39
C ASN A 3 9.92 8.01 -3.24
N ARG A 4 11.03 7.42 -2.78
CA ARG A 4 11.18 5.99 -2.56
C ARG A 4 10.81 5.65 -1.13
N ALA A 5 10.34 4.43 -0.93
CA ALA A 5 10.18 3.86 0.39
C ALA A 5 10.32 2.35 0.35
N VAL A 6 10.69 1.76 1.48
CA VAL A 6 10.52 0.33 1.73
C VAL A 6 9.49 0.13 2.85
N ILE A 7 8.65 -0.88 2.72
CA ILE A 7 7.67 -1.31 3.72
C ILE A 7 8.10 -2.67 4.26
N SER A 8 8.19 -2.75 5.59
CA SER A 8 8.36 -3.97 6.36
C SER A 8 7.10 -4.28 7.18
N PHE A 9 6.88 -5.55 7.49
CA PHE A 9 5.72 -6.05 8.22
C PHE A 9 6.13 -6.73 9.51
N GLN A 10 5.45 -6.44 10.61
CA GLN A 10 5.70 -7.11 11.88
C GLN A 10 4.42 -7.47 12.64
N ASP A 11 4.47 -8.62 13.33
CA ASP A 11 3.40 -9.06 14.24
C ASP A 11 3.51 -8.45 15.64
N SER A 12 4.71 -8.02 16.04
CA SER A 12 4.96 -7.46 17.37
C SER A 12 4.75 -5.94 17.40
N SER A 13 4.64 -5.39 18.60
CA SER A 13 4.75 -3.95 18.86
C SER A 13 6.21 -3.48 18.99
N GLU A 14 7.16 -4.41 18.99
CA GLU A 14 8.58 -4.07 19.10
C GLU A 14 9.08 -3.48 17.79
N SER A 15 9.71 -2.32 17.85
CA SER A 15 10.11 -1.55 16.66
C SER A 15 11.51 -1.95 16.20
N ILE A 16 11.67 -3.16 15.66
CA ILE A 16 12.94 -3.66 15.13
C ILE A 16 12.80 -3.86 13.62
N LEU A 17 13.73 -3.31 12.85
CA LEU A 17 13.82 -3.58 11.41
C LEU A 17 14.63 -4.87 11.17
N ASP A 18 13.95 -5.95 10.83
CA ASP A 18 14.58 -7.18 10.35
C ASP A 18 14.73 -7.14 8.83
N THR A 19 15.95 -6.88 8.35
CA THR A 19 16.23 -6.76 6.91
C THR A 19 16.27 -8.12 6.18
N SER A 20 16.14 -9.24 6.90
CA SER A 20 16.06 -10.58 6.31
C SER A 20 14.64 -10.99 5.87
N GLN A 21 13.64 -10.16 6.18
CA GLN A 21 12.24 -10.40 5.84
C GLN A 21 11.88 -9.89 4.44
N VAL A 22 10.77 -10.38 3.89
CA VAL A 22 10.19 -9.85 2.65
C VAL A 22 9.62 -8.46 2.91
N GLY A 23 9.93 -7.52 2.03
CA GLY A 23 9.42 -6.16 2.04
C GLY A 23 8.87 -5.72 0.70
N ILE A 24 8.33 -4.50 0.66
CA ILE A 24 7.82 -3.86 -0.54
C ILE A 24 8.63 -2.59 -0.78
N TYR A 25 9.24 -2.45 -1.96
CA TYR A 25 9.80 -1.19 -2.42
C TYR A 25 8.78 -0.43 -3.26
N LEU A 26 8.69 0.88 -3.02
CA LEU A 26 7.83 1.81 -3.74
C LEU A 26 8.65 2.90 -4.44
N HIS A 27 8.28 3.22 -5.69
CA HIS A 27 8.76 4.39 -6.42
C HIS A 27 7.80 4.72 -7.58
N TRP A 28 6.94 5.72 -7.52
CA TRP A 28 6.86 6.85 -6.59
C TRP A 28 5.89 6.56 -5.43
N ASN A 29 5.43 7.58 -4.69
CA ASN A 29 4.47 7.48 -3.57
C ASN A 29 4.98 6.73 -2.31
N GLY A 30 6.24 6.96 -1.93
CA GLY A 30 6.82 6.50 -0.67
C GLY A 30 6.57 7.41 0.55
N GLY A 31 5.89 8.55 0.37
CA GLY A 31 5.60 9.49 1.46
C GLY A 31 4.69 8.89 2.54
N ILE A 32 4.80 9.37 3.79
CA ILE A 32 4.02 8.84 4.94
C ILE A 32 2.51 8.88 4.67
N GLU A 33 2.02 9.93 4.02
CA GLU A 33 0.60 10.05 3.65
C GLU A 33 0.13 8.86 2.81
N SER A 34 0.94 8.44 1.84
CA SER A 34 0.66 7.26 1.02
C SER A 34 0.70 5.97 1.83
N ILE A 35 1.70 5.79 2.68
CA ILE A 35 1.85 4.58 3.50
C ILE A 35 0.68 4.43 4.49
N GLU A 36 0.28 5.52 5.13
CA GLU A 36 -0.87 5.55 6.01
C GLU A 36 -2.17 5.34 5.26
N ALA A 37 -2.32 5.93 4.07
CA ALA A 37 -3.49 5.71 3.23
C ALA A 37 -3.64 4.23 2.84
N PHE A 38 -2.53 3.56 2.48
CA PHE A 38 -2.53 2.11 2.23
C PHE A 38 -2.90 1.31 3.48
N CYS A 39 -2.38 1.68 4.66
CA CYS A 39 -2.77 1.03 5.92
C CYS A 39 -4.27 1.15 6.20
N GLN A 40 -4.82 2.37 6.07
CA GLN A 40 -6.24 2.62 6.31
C GLN A 40 -7.12 1.89 5.29
N ALA A 41 -6.74 1.90 4.02
CA ALA A 41 -7.46 1.17 2.97
C ALA A 41 -7.45 -0.35 3.22
N ALA A 42 -6.31 -0.91 3.61
CA ALA A 42 -6.20 -2.33 3.92
C ALA A 42 -7.14 -2.72 5.09
N SER A 43 -7.19 -1.91 6.15
CA SER A 43 -8.12 -2.12 7.25
C SER A 43 -9.59 -1.97 6.82
N ALA A 44 -9.92 -0.99 5.97
CA ALA A 44 -11.28 -0.79 5.45
C ALA A 44 -11.75 -1.96 4.56
N LEU A 45 -10.84 -2.53 3.76
CA LEU A 45 -11.10 -3.67 2.88
C LEU A 45 -11.04 -5.03 3.59
N GLY A 46 -10.71 -5.06 4.88
CA GLY A 46 -10.52 -6.31 5.62
C GLY A 46 -9.31 -7.13 5.16
N VAL A 47 -8.34 -6.51 4.49
CA VAL A 47 -7.07 -7.13 4.12
C VAL A 47 -6.31 -7.44 5.41
N ASN A 48 -5.83 -8.67 5.57
CA ASN A 48 -5.15 -9.14 6.78
C ASN A 48 -3.80 -9.83 6.52
N GLU A 49 -3.45 -10.05 5.26
CA GLU A 49 -2.21 -10.73 4.86
C GLU A 49 -1.34 -9.83 3.97
N PRO A 50 0.01 -9.83 4.15
CA PRO A 50 0.92 -9.04 3.33
C PRO A 50 0.75 -9.23 1.82
N ALA A 51 0.48 -10.46 1.35
CA ALA A 51 0.26 -10.72 -0.07
C ALA A 51 -0.94 -9.95 -0.64
N ARG A 52 -2.02 -9.81 0.14
CA ARG A 52 -3.20 -9.02 -0.26
C ARG A 52 -2.95 -7.52 -0.13
N PHE A 53 -2.13 -7.11 0.83
CA PHE A 53 -1.66 -5.73 0.93
C PHE A 53 -0.84 -5.31 -0.30
N ILE A 54 0.10 -6.17 -0.74
CA ILE A 54 0.89 -5.98 -1.97
C ILE A 54 -0.03 -5.88 -3.19
N GLN A 55 -0.98 -6.82 -3.33
CA GLN A 55 -1.95 -6.79 -4.44
C GLN A 55 -2.75 -5.49 -4.45
N MET A 56 -3.24 -5.05 -3.28
CA MET A 56 -4.03 -3.83 -3.15
C MET A 56 -3.26 -2.58 -3.62
N ILE A 57 -1.99 -2.49 -3.22
CA ILE A 57 -1.08 -1.43 -3.67
C ILE A 57 -0.86 -1.54 -5.18
N GLY A 58 -0.56 -2.74 -5.69
CA GLY A 58 -0.34 -2.97 -7.13
C GLY A 58 -1.55 -2.57 -7.98
N ASN A 59 -2.77 -2.89 -7.53
CA ASN A 59 -4.01 -2.48 -8.19
C ASN A 59 -4.14 -0.96 -8.27
N TRP A 60 -3.81 -0.24 -7.19
CA TRP A 60 -3.90 1.23 -7.15
C TRP A 60 -2.85 1.91 -8.04
N PHE A 61 -1.60 1.44 -8.02
CA PHE A 61 -0.57 1.96 -8.94
C PHE A 61 -0.90 1.67 -10.40
N GLY A 62 -1.47 0.49 -10.68
CA GLY A 62 -1.60 -0.04 -12.03
C GLY A 62 -0.24 -0.23 -12.71
N GLY A 63 -0.27 -0.53 -14.02
CA GLY A 63 0.95 -0.70 -14.81
C GLY A 63 1.89 -1.80 -14.31
N ASN A 64 3.19 -1.69 -14.65
CA ASN A 64 4.22 -2.71 -14.37
C ASN A 64 5.46 -2.13 -13.67
N SER A 65 5.38 -0.89 -13.17
CA SER A 65 6.47 -0.21 -12.48
C SER A 65 6.03 0.20 -11.07
N SER A 66 6.96 0.71 -10.27
CA SER A 66 6.69 1.37 -8.99
C SER A 66 6.48 0.50 -7.77
N VAL A 67 6.21 -0.79 -7.92
CA VAL A 67 6.06 -1.74 -6.81
C VAL A 67 6.98 -2.93 -7.05
N TYR A 68 7.90 -3.17 -6.13
CA TYR A 68 8.82 -4.31 -6.17
C TYR A 68 8.79 -5.06 -4.85
N VAL A 69 8.95 -6.38 -4.89
CA VAL A 69 8.96 -7.25 -3.71
C VAL A 69 10.23 -8.08 -3.72
N ASP A 70 10.97 -8.02 -2.63
CA ASP A 70 12.18 -8.81 -2.39
C ASP A 70 12.42 -8.89 -0.87
N VAL A 71 13.46 -9.58 -0.46
CA VAL A 71 14.03 -9.47 0.89
C VAL A 71 14.53 -8.04 1.11
N ILE A 72 14.21 -7.43 2.24
CA ILE A 72 14.45 -6.01 2.54
C ILE A 72 15.91 -5.59 2.30
N LYS A 73 16.90 -6.43 2.68
CA LYS A 73 18.32 -6.13 2.46
C LYS A 73 18.72 -6.01 0.97
N ASN A 74 17.92 -6.55 0.05
CA ASN A 74 18.10 -6.41 -1.39
C ASN A 74 17.33 -5.20 -1.96
N LEU A 75 16.44 -4.61 -1.15
CA LEU A 75 15.74 -3.38 -1.48
C LEU A 75 16.58 -2.18 -1.07
N ASP A 76 16.25 -1.04 -1.64
CA ASP A 76 16.83 0.27 -1.31
C ASP A 76 16.24 0.81 0.02
N TYR A 77 16.50 0.08 1.12
CA TYR A 77 15.87 0.28 2.43
C TYR A 77 16.44 1.47 3.22
N ASP A 78 17.69 1.84 2.96
CA ASP A 78 18.41 2.99 3.52
C ASP A 78 18.52 4.16 2.52
N ASN A 79 17.47 4.34 1.71
CA ASN A 79 17.43 5.26 0.57
C ASN A 79 17.62 6.75 0.86
N GLY A 80 17.49 7.21 2.12
CA GLY A 80 17.56 8.62 2.53
C GLY A 80 16.36 9.48 2.11
N ASP A 81 15.45 8.97 1.26
CA ASP A 81 14.22 9.65 0.86
C ASP A 81 13.18 9.54 2.00
N ASN A 82 12.21 8.62 1.89
CA ASN A 82 11.24 8.34 2.94
C ASN A 82 11.66 7.15 3.81
N GLY A 83 12.78 6.50 3.49
CA GLY A 83 13.37 5.44 4.28
C GLY A 83 12.56 4.14 4.28
N THR A 84 12.59 3.45 5.41
CA THR A 84 11.86 2.19 5.64
C THR A 84 10.79 2.36 6.71
N TYR A 85 9.54 2.08 6.34
CA TYR A 85 8.41 2.04 7.25
C TYR A 85 8.23 0.63 7.79
N VAL A 86 8.04 0.54 9.10
CA VAL A 86 7.63 -0.69 9.76
C VAL A 86 6.14 -0.59 10.06
N ILE A 87 5.37 -1.50 9.47
CA ILE A 87 3.92 -1.58 9.65
C ILE A 87 3.60 -2.75 10.58
N SER A 88 2.89 -2.45 11.66
CA SER A 88 2.30 -3.49 12.51
C SER A 88 1.02 -4.01 11.88
N LYS A 89 0.89 -5.33 11.84
CA LYS A 89 -0.35 -6.04 11.48
C LYS A 89 -1.14 -6.54 12.70
N ALA A 90 -0.75 -6.10 13.91
CA ALA A 90 -1.43 -6.49 15.14
C ALA A 90 -2.92 -6.13 15.10
N SER A 91 -3.78 -7.05 15.53
CA SER A 91 -5.24 -6.83 15.63
C SER A 91 -5.94 -6.43 14.32
N ARG A 92 -5.39 -6.76 13.14
CA ARG A 92 -5.94 -6.40 11.80
C ARG A 92 -6.06 -4.88 11.56
N LYS A 93 -5.34 -4.09 12.34
CA LYS A 93 -5.24 -2.64 12.17
C LYS A 93 -3.85 -2.34 11.66
N TRP A 94 -3.71 -2.24 10.34
CA TRP A 94 -2.44 -1.87 9.74
C TRP A 94 -2.09 -0.46 10.22
N LYS A 95 -0.88 -0.31 10.77
CA LYS A 95 -0.42 0.99 11.26
C LYS A 95 1.09 1.09 11.13
N VAL A 96 1.56 2.24 10.67
CA VAL A 96 2.97 2.60 10.78
C VAL A 96 3.33 2.73 12.26
N VAL A 97 4.31 1.94 12.71
CA VAL A 97 4.78 1.97 14.09
C VAL A 97 6.18 2.55 14.23
N GLN A 98 6.97 2.52 13.16
CA GLN A 98 8.31 3.09 13.14
C GLN A 98 8.73 3.46 11.72
N ARG A 99 9.64 4.44 11.61
CA ARG A 99 10.33 4.78 10.36
C ARG A 99 11.84 4.87 10.59
N PHE A 100 12.61 4.25 9.71
CA PHE A 100 14.07 4.27 9.72
C PHE A 100 14.60 4.98 8.47
N TYR A 101 15.83 5.50 8.52
CA TYR A 101 16.63 5.98 7.37
C TYR A 101 15.95 7.04 6.49
N ALA A 102 15.28 8.00 7.12
CA ALA A 102 14.67 9.09 6.40
C ALA A 102 15.28 10.42 6.84
N ASP A 103 15.68 11.23 5.87
CA ASP A 103 16.42 12.48 6.12
C ASP A 103 15.49 13.67 6.42
N LEU A 104 14.18 13.51 6.18
CA LEU A 104 13.20 14.60 6.27
C LEU A 104 12.21 14.39 7.42
N GLU A 105 12.13 15.32 8.36
CA GLU A 105 10.97 15.43 9.26
C GLU A 105 9.73 15.81 8.45
N TYR A 106 8.64 15.07 8.62
CA TYR A 106 7.40 15.33 7.90
C TYR A 106 6.53 16.33 8.68
N LYS A 107 6.26 17.50 8.08
CA LYS A 107 5.19 18.42 8.48
C LYS A 107 4.44 18.84 7.23
N VAL A 108 3.21 18.35 7.08
CA VAL A 108 2.35 18.72 5.96
C VAL A 108 1.05 19.28 6.51
N ASN A 109 0.69 20.49 6.07
CA ASN A 109 -0.63 21.05 6.33
C ASN A 109 -1.66 20.23 5.55
N GLY A 110 -2.77 19.82 6.19
CA GLY A 110 -3.80 19.01 5.53
C GLY A 110 -3.48 17.52 5.45
N HIS A 111 -2.50 17.03 6.20
CA HIS A 111 -2.09 15.63 6.25
C HIS A 111 -3.28 14.65 6.35
N ASP A 112 -4.18 14.86 7.32
CA ASP A 112 -5.35 14.00 7.53
C ASP A 112 -6.29 13.98 6.30
N GLU A 113 -6.41 15.10 5.60
CA GLU A 113 -7.26 15.23 4.41
C GLU A 113 -6.66 14.47 3.23
N HIS A 114 -5.36 14.64 2.95
CA HIS A 114 -4.67 13.91 1.89
C HIS A 114 -4.68 12.39 2.13
N VAL A 115 -4.44 11.96 3.37
CA VAL A 115 -4.51 10.55 3.75
C VAL A 115 -5.92 10.01 3.48
N ARG A 116 -6.96 10.73 3.91
CA ARG A 116 -8.36 10.33 3.71
C ARG A 116 -8.73 10.22 2.23
N GLU A 117 -8.35 11.20 1.41
CA GLU A 117 -8.63 11.20 -0.03
C GLU A 117 -7.97 10.02 -0.72
N MET A 118 -6.67 9.81 -0.49
CA MET A 118 -5.95 8.68 -1.07
C MET A 118 -6.48 7.33 -0.58
N THR A 119 -6.86 7.23 0.71
CA THR A 119 -7.51 6.01 1.23
C THR A 119 -8.76 5.67 0.43
N GLN A 120 -9.61 6.66 0.15
CA GLN A 120 -10.84 6.43 -0.61
C GLN A 120 -10.52 5.97 -2.05
N ASP A 121 -9.50 6.55 -2.68
CA ASP A 121 -9.07 6.14 -4.03
C ASP A 121 -8.56 4.69 -4.06
N VAL A 122 -7.70 4.31 -3.10
CA VAL A 122 -7.22 2.93 -2.97
C VAL A 122 -8.38 1.96 -2.77
N VAL A 123 -9.34 2.31 -1.91
CA VAL A 123 -10.55 1.50 -1.69
C VAL A 123 -11.35 1.36 -2.98
N ASN A 124 -11.63 2.46 -3.68
CA ASN A 124 -12.45 2.49 -4.89
C ASN A 124 -11.89 1.58 -6.00
N VAL A 125 -10.57 1.62 -6.22
CA VAL A 125 -9.90 0.77 -7.23
C VAL A 125 -9.97 -0.71 -6.85
N ASN A 126 -9.95 -1.03 -5.55
CA ASN A 126 -9.86 -2.41 -5.07
C ASN A 126 -11.21 -3.10 -4.81
N VAL A 127 -12.31 -2.36 -4.66
CA VAL A 127 -13.67 -2.94 -4.59
C VAL A 127 -14.28 -3.19 -5.97
N GLY A 128 -13.68 -2.62 -7.02
CA GLY A 128 -14.25 -2.55 -8.35
C GLY A 128 -15.45 -1.59 -8.37
N THR A 129 -15.40 -0.58 -9.23
CA THR A 129 -16.64 0.04 -9.69
C THR A 129 -17.35 -1.06 -10.48
N PHE A 130 -18.31 -1.76 -9.86
CA PHE A 130 -19.31 -2.49 -10.62
C PHE A 130 -20.08 -1.45 -11.43
N VAL A 131 -19.57 -1.09 -12.59
CA VAL A 131 -20.42 -0.61 -13.66
C VAL A 131 -21.25 -1.82 -14.02
N THR A 132 -22.45 -1.91 -13.45
CA THR A 132 -23.53 -2.73 -14.02
C THR A 132 -23.87 -2.09 -15.36
N GLY A 133 -23.00 -2.31 -16.36
CA GLY A 133 -23.29 -2.00 -17.73
C GLY A 133 -24.49 -2.86 -18.11
N GLY A 134 -25.65 -2.23 -18.23
CA GLY A 134 -26.83 -2.83 -18.82
C GLY A 134 -26.50 -3.23 -20.25
N GLY A 135 -26.02 -4.46 -20.42
CA GLY A 135 -26.01 -5.17 -21.69
C GLY A 135 -27.17 -6.16 -21.65
N GLU A 136 -28.34 -5.72 -22.10
CA GLU A 136 -29.36 -6.64 -22.61
C GLU A 136 -28.82 -7.29 -23.89
N ASP A 137 -27.98 -8.32 -23.75
CA ASP A 137 -27.68 -9.19 -24.88
C ASP A 137 -28.62 -10.38 -24.84
N ALA A 138 -29.69 -10.21 -25.60
CA ALA A 138 -30.68 -11.22 -25.94
C ALA A 138 -30.00 -12.51 -26.41
N ILE A 139 -30.13 -13.58 -25.63
CA ILE A 139 -29.94 -14.94 -26.12
C ILE A 139 -31.19 -15.27 -26.96
N SER A 140 -31.11 -15.01 -28.26
CA SER A 140 -32.08 -15.56 -29.21
C SER A 140 -31.90 -17.06 -29.27
N SER A 141 -32.90 -17.80 -28.81
CA SER A 141 -33.03 -19.23 -29.04
C SER A 141 -33.26 -19.49 -30.54
N SER A 142 -32.25 -19.98 -31.25
CA SER A 142 -32.47 -20.63 -32.54
C SER A 142 -32.41 -22.14 -32.36
N SER A 143 -33.57 -22.73 -32.12
CA SER A 143 -33.81 -24.16 -32.29
C SER A 143 -34.01 -24.45 -33.78
N THR A 144 -33.12 -25.25 -34.37
CA THR A 144 -33.42 -26.15 -35.49
C THR A 144 -32.53 -27.37 -35.39
#